data_AF-A0A939B8I5-F1
#
_entry.id   AF-A0A939B8I5-F1
#
_cell.length_a   1.000
_cell.length_b   1.000
_cell.length_c   1.000
_cell.angle_alpha   90.00
_cell.angle_beta   90.00
_cell.angle_gamma   90.00
#
_symmetry.space_group_name_H-M   'P 1'
#
loop_
_entity.id
_entity.type
_entity.pdbx_description
1 polymer ?
#
loop_
_entity_poly.entity_id
_entity_poly.type
_entity_poly.pdbx_seq_one_letter_code
_entity_poly.pdbx_strand_id
1 'polypeptide(L)'
;MTYPSQTLIVQKPGKKKKPGPLSMPVDLVNPDGTPFTGGGDSAITSVQVTVDGNTGTPSCTGSVQDGVLKLAFKNLKGTAGAAGAKGDKGDKGDTGPQGPAGADGTSFTKCAAVPDVSGADATAAIATVNALLTSLRAGGVLNAS
;
A
#
# COMPACT_ATOMS: atom_id res chain seq x y z
N MET A 1 17.07 -57.39 13.66
CA MET A 1 15.70 -57.55 14.18
C MET A 1 15.56 -58.94 14.75
N THR A 2 15.45 -59.08 16.07
CA THR A 2 15.06 -60.36 16.70
C THR A 2 13.54 -60.38 16.74
N TYR A 3 12.92 -61.31 16.01
CA TYR A 3 11.47 -61.52 16.12
C TYR A 3 11.20 -62.38 17.35
N PRO A 4 10.31 -61.97 18.27
CA PRO A 4 9.96 -62.82 19.40
C PRO A 4 9.34 -64.12 18.89
N SER A 5 9.79 -65.25 19.43
CA SER A 5 9.08 -66.52 19.24
C SER A 5 7.67 -66.42 19.83
N GLN A 6 6.70 -67.07 19.21
CA GLN A 6 5.30 -67.02 19.62
C GLN A 6 4.78 -68.45 19.72
N THR A 7 3.84 -68.69 20.63
CA THR A 7 3.25 -70.01 20.88
C THR A 7 1.79 -70.00 20.47
N LEU A 8 1.35 -71.00 19.69
CA LEU A 8 -0.07 -71.24 19.44
C LEU A 8 -0.60 -72.21 20.50
N ILE A 9 -1.62 -71.80 21.24
CA ILE A 9 -2.29 -72.65 22.23
C ILE A 9 -3.68 -73.05 21.72
N VAL A 10 -4.02 -74.33 21.88
CA VAL A 10 -5.37 -74.84 21.60
C VAL A 10 -6.24 -74.60 22.83
N GLN A 11 -7.24 -73.73 22.70
CA GLN A 11 -8.15 -73.38 23.79
C GLN A 11 -9.16 -74.48 24.04
N LYS A 12 -9.44 -74.72 25.33
CA LYS A 12 -10.56 -75.58 25.71
C LYS A 12 -11.87 -74.85 25.39
N PRO A 13 -12.76 -75.47 24.62
CA PRO A 13 -14.01 -74.84 24.23
C PRO A 13 -14.95 -74.63 25.42
N GLY A 14 -15.66 -73.51 25.42
CA GLY A 14 -16.54 -73.12 26.51
C GLY A 14 -17.69 -74.11 26.74
N LYS A 15 -18.19 -74.15 27.99
CA LYS A 15 -19.20 -75.12 28.48
C LYS A 15 -20.51 -75.22 27.66
N LYS A 16 -20.76 -74.31 26.71
CA LYS A 16 -21.99 -74.23 25.90
C LYS A 16 -21.87 -74.77 24.46
N LYS A 17 -20.69 -75.20 23.99
CA LYS A 17 -20.56 -75.83 22.66
C LYS A 17 -19.86 -77.19 22.79
N LYS A 18 -20.52 -78.27 22.34
CA LYS A 18 -19.84 -79.54 22.06
C LYS A 18 -19.02 -79.34 20.78
N PRO A 19 -17.70 -79.24 20.85
CA PRO A 19 -16.86 -78.91 19.71
C PRO A 19 -16.57 -80.17 18.92
N GLY A 20 -16.66 -80.10 17.60
CA GLY A 20 -16.08 -81.13 16.75
C GLY A 20 -14.54 -81.08 16.79
N PRO A 21 -13.85 -82.11 16.28
CA PRO A 21 -12.38 -82.16 16.25
C PRO A 21 -11.74 -80.98 15.48
N LEU A 22 -12.51 -80.26 14.65
CA LEU A 22 -12.08 -79.09 13.87
C LEU A 22 -12.55 -77.75 14.46
N SER A 23 -13.26 -77.76 15.60
CA SER A 23 -13.88 -76.55 16.18
C SER A 23 -13.13 -76.03 17.41
N MET A 24 -11.90 -76.49 17.65
CA MET A 24 -11.10 -76.01 18.79
C MET A 24 -10.53 -74.63 18.47
N PRO A 25 -10.86 -73.59 19.26
CA PRO A 25 -10.25 -72.28 19.08
C PRO A 25 -8.75 -72.37 19.36
N VAL A 26 -7.95 -71.58 18.64
CA VAL A 26 -6.52 -71.40 18.91
C VAL A 26 -6.27 -69.93 19.23
N ASP A 27 -5.43 -69.68 20.22
CA ASP A 27 -4.93 -68.34 20.54
C ASP A 27 -3.43 -68.26 20.32
N LEU A 28 -2.98 -67.06 19.97
CA LEU A 28 -1.57 -66.71 19.91
C LEU A 28 -1.17 -66.10 21.26
N VAL A 29 -0.12 -66.63 21.88
CA VAL A 29 0.42 -66.15 23.16
C VAL A 29 1.93 -65.95 23.07
N ASN A 30 2.45 -65.12 23.97
CA ASN A 30 3.90 -65.02 24.18
C ASN A 30 4.45 -66.36 24.73
N PRO A 31 5.77 -66.62 24.65
CA PRO A 31 6.37 -67.85 25.18
C PRO A 31 6.13 -68.08 26.68
N ASP A 32 5.81 -67.02 27.43
CA ASP A 32 5.48 -67.06 28.86
C ASP A 32 4.00 -67.35 29.15
N GLY A 33 3.17 -67.52 28.11
CA GLY A 33 1.74 -67.80 28.21
C GLY A 33 0.83 -66.57 28.37
N THR A 34 1.38 -65.36 28.40
CA THR A 34 0.57 -64.13 28.42
C THR A 34 -0.06 -63.86 27.05
N PRO A 35 -1.22 -63.18 26.98
CA PRO A 35 -1.87 -62.85 25.71
C PRO A 35 -0.91 -62.09 24.77
N PHE A 36 -0.84 -62.51 23.51
CA PHE A 36 -0.04 -61.81 22.52
C PHE A 36 -0.73 -60.48 22.15
N THR A 37 -0.15 -59.35 22.59
CA THR A 37 -0.53 -58.03 22.10
C THR A 37 0.32 -57.74 20.87
N GLY A 38 -0.25 -57.92 19.67
CA GLY A 38 0.46 -57.64 18.43
C GLY A 38 1.06 -56.23 18.46
N GLY A 39 2.39 -56.14 18.45
CA GLY A 39 3.10 -54.88 18.31
C GLY A 39 2.95 -54.38 16.88
N GLY A 40 1.84 -53.70 16.60
CA GLY A 40 1.53 -53.13 15.30
C GLY A 40 1.04 -51.70 15.48
N ASP A 41 1.80 -50.78 14.88
CA ASP A 41 1.66 -49.33 14.89
C ASP A 41 2.04 -48.67 16.22
N SER A 42 3.21 -48.02 16.26
CA SER A 42 3.45 -46.98 17.25
C SER A 42 2.30 -45.97 17.12
N ALA A 43 1.34 -46.04 18.04
CA ALA A 43 0.20 -45.15 18.04
C ALA A 43 0.71 -43.70 17.99
N ILE A 44 0.16 -42.88 17.11
CA ILE A 44 0.48 -41.45 17.06
C ILE A 44 0.13 -40.86 18.43
N THR A 45 1.14 -40.51 19.23
CA THR A 45 0.94 -40.03 20.61
C THR A 45 0.60 -38.55 20.67
N SER A 46 1.05 -37.76 19.68
CA SER A 46 0.65 -36.36 19.50
C SER A 46 0.91 -35.89 18.07
N VAL A 47 0.18 -34.86 17.64
CA VAL A 47 0.44 -34.10 16.41
C VAL A 47 0.60 -32.63 16.81
N GLN A 48 1.77 -32.06 16.55
CA GLN A 48 2.06 -30.65 16.83
C GLN A 48 2.29 -29.90 15.52
N VAL A 49 1.75 -28.68 15.44
CA VAL A 49 1.90 -27.80 14.27
C VAL A 49 2.38 -26.44 14.76
N THR A 50 3.49 -25.99 14.21
CA THR A 50 4.09 -24.67 14.50
C THR A 50 4.10 -23.82 13.23
N VAL A 51 3.86 -22.52 13.37
CA VAL A 51 3.93 -21.55 12.27
C VAL A 51 4.92 -20.45 12.64
N ASP A 52 6.08 -20.44 11.97
CA ASP A 52 7.13 -19.44 12.18
C ASP A 52 6.91 -18.19 11.32
N GLY A 53 7.40 -17.03 11.79
CA GLY A 53 7.40 -15.78 11.01
C GLY A 53 5.99 -15.25 10.69
N ASN A 54 5.18 -15.09 11.72
CA ASN A 54 3.75 -14.96 11.54
C ASN A 54 3.23 -13.52 11.47
N THR A 55 2.58 -13.15 10.36
CA THR A 55 1.82 -11.90 10.23
C THR A 55 0.32 -12.23 10.20
N GLY A 56 -0.47 -11.70 11.14
CA GLY A 56 -1.92 -11.98 11.26
C GLY A 56 -2.26 -13.18 12.16
N THR A 57 -3.42 -13.83 11.94
CA THR A 57 -3.97 -14.91 12.79
C THR A 57 -4.07 -16.24 12.03
N PRO A 58 -2.95 -16.94 11.79
CA PRO A 58 -2.93 -18.22 11.11
C PRO A 58 -3.70 -19.26 11.93
N SER A 59 -4.25 -20.25 11.24
CA SER A 59 -4.80 -21.42 11.92
C SER A 59 -4.55 -22.68 11.10
N CYS A 60 -4.44 -23.79 11.83
CA CYS A 60 -4.42 -25.13 11.27
C CYS A 60 -5.56 -25.92 11.91
N THR A 61 -6.34 -26.63 11.10
CA THR A 61 -7.31 -27.62 11.58
C THR A 61 -6.97 -28.99 11.02
N GLY A 62 -7.18 -30.02 11.83
CA GLY A 62 -7.03 -31.42 11.42
C GLY A 62 -8.37 -32.14 11.49
N SER A 63 -8.66 -32.97 10.49
CA SER A 63 -9.80 -33.88 10.51
C SER A 63 -9.46 -35.21 9.87
N VAL A 64 -10.19 -36.26 10.26
CA VAL A 64 -10.12 -37.58 9.61
C VAL A 64 -11.49 -37.87 9.02
N GLN A 65 -11.53 -38.13 7.72
CA GLN A 65 -12.76 -38.48 7.00
C GLN A 65 -12.42 -39.47 5.91
N ASP A 66 -13.21 -40.55 5.79
CA ASP A 66 -13.01 -41.63 4.82
C ASP A 66 -11.60 -42.25 4.86
N GLY A 67 -11.01 -42.33 6.05
CA GLY A 67 -9.65 -42.87 6.25
C GLY A 67 -8.51 -41.93 5.82
N VAL A 68 -8.82 -40.69 5.40
CA VAL A 68 -7.82 -39.70 5.01
C VAL A 68 -7.64 -38.66 6.11
N LEU A 69 -6.39 -38.46 6.55
CA LEU A 69 -6.01 -37.33 7.38
C LEU A 69 -5.95 -36.06 6.52
N LYS A 70 -6.81 -35.09 6.82
CA LYS A 70 -6.84 -33.78 6.17
C LYS A 70 -6.31 -32.72 7.13
N LEU A 71 -5.31 -31.98 6.67
CA LEU A 71 -4.78 -30.80 7.36
C LEU A 71 -5.13 -29.56 6.54
N ALA A 72 -5.79 -28.60 7.15
CA ALA A 72 -6.21 -27.38 6.49
C ALA A 72 -5.56 -26.17 7.16
N PHE A 73 -4.72 -25.49 6.40
CA PHE A 73 -4.08 -24.24 6.79
C PHE A 73 -4.91 -23.05 6.28
N LYS A 74 -5.07 -22.03 7.12
CA LYS A 74 -5.86 -20.82 6.84
C LYS A 74 -5.11 -19.57 7.33
N ASN A 75 -5.38 -18.45 6.67
CA ASN A 75 -4.86 -17.13 7.04
C ASN A 75 -3.32 -17.02 7.07
N LEU A 76 -2.61 -17.80 6.26
CA LEU A 76 -1.16 -17.64 6.12
C LEU A 76 -0.88 -16.36 5.33
N LYS A 77 -0.10 -15.46 5.91
CA LYS A 77 0.32 -14.22 5.26
C LYS A 77 1.83 -14.08 5.36
N GLY A 78 2.47 -13.87 4.20
CA GLY A 78 3.87 -13.46 4.15
C GLY A 78 4.07 -12.03 4.66
N THR A 79 5.31 -11.70 4.99
CA THR A 79 5.69 -10.31 5.30
C THR A 79 5.39 -9.40 4.10
N ALA A 80 4.97 -8.16 4.36
CA ALA A 80 4.83 -7.17 3.30
C ALA A 80 6.21 -6.91 2.69
N GLY A 81 6.28 -6.80 1.36
CA GLY A 81 7.50 -6.36 0.68
C GLY A 81 7.92 -4.97 1.15
N ALA A 82 9.21 -4.67 1.09
CA ALA A 82 9.71 -3.34 1.40
C ALA A 82 9.07 -2.30 0.46
N ALA A 83 8.77 -1.11 0.97
CA ALA A 83 8.29 -0.01 0.14
C ALA A 83 9.35 0.34 -0.92
N GLY A 84 8.90 0.61 -2.15
CA GLY A 84 9.79 1.06 -3.22
C GLY A 84 10.47 2.38 -2.85
N ALA A 85 11.68 2.60 -3.36
CA ALA A 85 12.37 3.88 -3.19
C ALA A 85 11.52 5.03 -3.74
N LYS A 86 11.49 6.16 -3.01
CA LYS A 86 10.85 7.38 -3.50
C LYS A 86 11.63 7.89 -4.71
N GLY A 87 10.94 8.15 -5.82
CA GLY A 87 11.56 8.75 -7.01
C GLY A 87 12.16 10.12 -6.70
N ASP A 88 13.23 10.47 -7.40
CA ASP A 88 13.92 11.75 -7.24
C ASP A 88 12.99 12.94 -7.48
N LYS A 89 13.20 14.02 -6.73
CA LYS A 89 12.45 15.27 -6.92
C LYS A 89 12.90 15.89 -8.24
N GLY A 90 11.96 16.14 -9.16
CA GLY A 90 12.26 16.84 -10.42
C GLY A 90 12.87 18.23 -10.19
N ASP A 91 13.75 18.63 -11.10
CA ASP A 91 14.46 19.90 -11.04
C ASP A 91 13.50 21.10 -11.06
N LYS A 92 13.92 22.19 -10.41
CA LYS A 92 13.17 23.46 -10.43
C LYS A 92 13.31 24.07 -11.83
N GLY A 93 12.18 24.40 -12.45
CA GLY A 93 12.18 25.06 -13.77
C GLY A 93 12.87 26.43 -13.75
N ASP A 94 13.44 26.80 -14.90
CA ASP A 94 14.17 28.05 -15.10
C ASP A 94 13.29 29.30 -14.91
N THR A 95 13.91 30.39 -14.45
CA THR A 95 13.25 31.71 -14.34
C THR A 95 12.93 32.24 -15.73
N GLY A 96 11.71 32.75 -15.93
CA GLY A 96 11.29 33.35 -17.20
C GLY A 96 12.07 34.61 -17.59
N PRO A 97 12.02 35.02 -18.87
CA PRO A 97 12.74 36.20 -19.36
C PRO A 97 12.22 37.51 -18.74
N GLN A 98 13.10 38.51 -18.63
CA GLN A 98 12.72 39.87 -18.23
C GLN A 98 11.79 40.51 -19.26
N GLY A 99 10.80 41.29 -18.80
CA GLY A 99 9.89 42.03 -19.69
C GLY A 99 10.56 43.22 -20.42
N PRO A 100 9.92 43.77 -21.47
CA PRO A 100 10.44 44.90 -22.23
C PRO A 100 10.52 46.18 -21.38
N ALA A 101 11.40 47.11 -21.77
CA ALA A 101 11.52 48.43 -21.15
C ALA A 101 10.27 49.30 -21.43
N GLY A 102 9.94 50.21 -20.51
CA GLY A 102 8.86 51.19 -20.70
C GLY A 102 9.24 52.29 -21.71
N ALA A 103 8.24 52.97 -22.29
CA ALA A 103 8.45 54.05 -23.26
C ALA A 103 8.94 55.36 -22.59
N ASP A 104 9.76 56.13 -23.30
CA ASP A 104 10.32 57.40 -22.83
C ASP A 104 9.24 58.50 -22.74
N GLY A 105 9.25 59.28 -21.65
CA GLY A 105 8.24 60.31 -21.32
C GLY A 105 8.28 61.60 -22.18
N THR A 106 8.44 61.48 -23.50
CA THR A 106 8.64 62.60 -24.44
C THR A 106 7.36 63.16 -25.07
N SER A 107 6.18 62.87 -24.49
CA SER A 107 4.89 63.16 -25.12
C SER A 107 4.51 64.65 -25.23
N PHE A 108 5.34 65.59 -24.74
CA PHE A 108 5.04 67.03 -24.76
C PHE A 108 6.26 67.87 -25.11
N THR A 109 6.02 68.95 -25.85
CA THR A 109 7.04 69.96 -26.22
C THR A 109 6.91 71.19 -25.30
N LYS A 110 8.03 71.84 -24.97
CA LYS A 110 8.05 73.04 -24.11
C LYS A 110 7.21 74.17 -24.70
N CYS A 111 6.26 74.69 -23.92
CA CYS A 111 5.41 75.81 -24.30
C CYS A 111 6.14 77.15 -24.19
N ALA A 112 5.72 78.13 -25.00
CA ALA A 112 6.16 79.52 -24.91
C ALA A 112 5.64 80.18 -23.62
N ALA A 113 6.49 81.02 -23.02
CA ALA A 113 6.09 81.83 -21.88
C ALA A 113 5.15 82.95 -22.32
N VAL A 114 4.17 83.26 -21.49
CA VAL A 114 3.18 84.31 -21.72
C VAL A 114 3.28 85.31 -20.54
N PRO A 115 3.25 86.63 -20.79
CA PRO A 115 3.39 87.63 -19.72
C PRO A 115 2.22 87.61 -18.75
N ASP A 116 2.45 88.12 -17.54
CA ASP A 116 1.38 88.34 -16.56
C ASP A 116 0.43 89.44 -17.05
N VAL A 117 -0.87 89.28 -16.77
CA VAL A 117 -1.95 90.17 -17.21
C VAL A 117 -2.48 91.06 -16.08
N SER A 118 -1.82 91.07 -14.92
CA SER A 118 -2.23 91.92 -13.79
C SER A 118 -2.24 93.41 -14.20
N GLY A 119 -3.39 94.06 -14.03
CA GLY A 119 -3.60 95.46 -14.41
C GLY A 119 -3.78 95.72 -15.92
N ALA A 120 -3.81 94.69 -16.76
CA ALA A 120 -4.11 94.84 -18.18
C ALA A 120 -5.61 95.09 -18.41
N ASP A 121 -5.95 95.82 -19.47
CA ASP A 121 -7.35 95.92 -19.90
C ASP A 121 -7.87 94.58 -20.44
N ALA A 122 -9.19 94.46 -20.58
CA ALA A 122 -9.82 93.23 -21.05
C ALA A 122 -9.33 92.79 -22.44
N THR A 123 -8.99 93.75 -23.32
CA THR A 123 -8.56 93.45 -24.69
C THR A 123 -7.16 92.82 -24.68
N ALA A 124 -6.24 93.39 -23.92
CA ALA A 124 -4.88 92.88 -23.75
C ALA A 124 -4.85 91.53 -23.02
N ALA A 125 -5.72 91.34 -22.01
CA ALA A 125 -5.85 90.07 -21.31
C ALA A 125 -6.37 88.96 -22.25
N ILE A 126 -7.40 89.24 -23.05
CA ILE A 126 -7.94 88.28 -24.03
C ILE A 126 -6.90 87.88 -25.07
N ALA A 127 -6.12 88.84 -25.59
CA ALA A 127 -5.04 88.54 -26.53
C ALA A 127 -3.98 87.60 -25.92
N THR A 128 -3.62 87.83 -24.67
CA THR A 128 -2.64 87.05 -23.92
C THR A 128 -3.13 85.62 -23.63
N VAL A 129 -4.41 85.46 -23.27
CA VAL A 129 -5.05 84.14 -23.10
C VAL A 129 -5.08 83.35 -24.41
N ASN A 130 -5.40 84.01 -25.53
CA ASN A 130 -5.38 83.36 -26.84
C ASN A 130 -3.97 82.88 -27.25
N ALA A 131 -2.93 83.65 -26.90
CA ALA A 131 -1.55 83.24 -27.10
C ALA A 131 -1.17 82.02 -26.26
N LEU A 132 -1.58 81.98 -24.98
CA LEU A 132 -1.36 80.82 -24.10
C LEU A 132 -2.02 79.55 -24.63
N LEU A 133 -3.30 79.65 -25.02
CA LEU A 133 -4.05 78.51 -25.56
C LEU A 133 -3.42 77.99 -26.87
N THR A 134 -2.87 78.89 -27.69
CA THR A 134 -2.14 78.51 -28.91
C THR A 134 -0.87 77.74 -28.54
N SER A 135 -0.10 78.24 -27.58
CA SER A 135 1.12 77.57 -27.15
C SER A 135 0.89 76.20 -26.51
N LEU A 136 -0.18 76.03 -25.72
CA LEU A 136 -0.47 74.77 -25.04
C LEU A 136 -0.92 73.67 -26.02
N ARG A 137 -1.63 74.03 -27.09
CA ARG A 137 -1.96 73.10 -28.19
C ARG A 137 -0.71 72.71 -28.97
N ALA A 138 0.15 73.68 -29.29
CA ALA A 138 1.42 73.41 -29.97
C ALA A 138 2.37 72.53 -29.13
N GLY A 139 2.33 72.66 -27.81
CA GLY A 139 3.09 71.82 -26.87
C GLY A 139 2.53 70.40 -26.69
N GLY A 140 1.39 70.07 -27.31
CA GLY A 140 0.72 68.78 -27.16
C GLY A 140 0.01 68.59 -25.82
N VAL A 141 -0.04 69.63 -24.97
CA VAL A 141 -0.68 69.58 -23.64
C VAL A 141 -2.20 69.58 -23.75
N LEU A 142 -2.71 70.30 -24.76
CA LEU A 142 -4.13 70.33 -25.11
C LEU A 142 -4.32 69.70 -26.49
N ASN A 143 -5.45 69.02 -26.69
CA ASN A 143 -5.81 68.49 -28.00
C ASN A 143 -6.01 69.66 -28.99
N ALA A 144 -5.52 69.50 -30.22
CA ALA A 144 -5.93 70.40 -31.30
C ALA A 144 -7.44 70.23 -31.52
N SER A 145 -8.17 71.35 -31.59
CA SER A 145 -9.59 71.36 -31.95
C SER A 145 -9.75 71.18 -33.45
#